data_AF-G9P5M5-F1
#
_entry.id   AF-G9P5M5-F1
#
_cell.length_a   1.000
_cell.length_b   1.000
_cell.length_c   1.000
_cell.angle_alpha   90.00
_cell.angle_beta   90.00
_cell.angle_gamma   90.00
#
_symmetry.space_group_name_H-M   'P 1'
#
loop_
_entity.id
_entity.type
_entity.pdbx_description
1 polymer ?
#
loop_
_entity_poly.entity_id
_entity_poly.type
_entity_poly.pdbx_seq_one_letter_code
_entity_poly.pdbx_strand_id
1 'polypeptide(L)'
;MALLRQFIAFGTDNAGIERSLRFVQALVSLFATYRFSAAAALLPLTSTKFPPSTSFLELRAKINVTRRLLRFVRFLEQFQLGWDLYSSQVLDFETLLDVLGKTCLGLYGMLESVTLLDLLEVDHLKIFGAEQTDNLNYQAQVFWLIALCISLFRSSIALLRCLGKQPAPHASSNHNSKENISSENSEHQKGDGPLRENGDGSGDQVASQSGATEPKEAVPSLILKLVATTMDILLPAAAVGLIETHPAVIALAMIISTAITANDVWVRCGKEMQSR
;
A
#
# COMPACT_ATOMS: atom_id res chain seq x y z
N MET A 1 -21.25 -11.40 13.52
CA MET A 1 -21.52 -11.53 12.07
C MET A 1 -20.76 -10.48 11.24
N ALA A 2 -20.86 -9.17 11.54
CA ALA A 2 -20.21 -8.12 10.74
C ALA A 2 -18.67 -8.26 10.65
N LEU A 3 -17.98 -8.49 11.78
CA LEU A 3 -16.52 -8.68 11.80
C LEU A 3 -16.04 -9.89 11.00
N LEU A 4 -16.78 -11.00 11.05
CA LEU A 4 -16.45 -12.19 10.27
C LEU A 4 -16.56 -11.92 8.78
N ARG A 5 -17.62 -11.22 8.35
CA ARG A 5 -17.80 -10.85 6.94
C ARG A 5 -16.72 -9.87 6.47
N GLN A 6 -16.32 -8.92 7.29
CA GLN A 6 -15.23 -7.99 6.99
C GLN A 6 -13.88 -8.72 6.91
N PHE A 7 -13.64 -9.70 7.80
CA PHE A 7 -12.48 -10.57 7.72
C PHE A 7 -12.45 -11.39 6.43
N ILE A 8 -13.59 -11.94 6.02
CA ILE A 8 -13.72 -12.65 4.75
C ILE A 8 -13.39 -11.71 3.59
N ALA A 9 -14.00 -10.52 3.54
CA ALA A 9 -13.73 -9.53 2.49
C ALA A 9 -12.25 -9.14 2.41
N PHE A 10 -11.62 -8.88 3.56
CA PHE A 10 -10.18 -8.59 3.65
C PHE A 10 -9.32 -9.78 3.19
N GLY A 11 -9.69 -11.00 3.57
CA GLY A 11 -8.97 -12.23 3.22
C GLY A 11 -9.14 -12.63 1.75
N THR A 12 -10.18 -12.16 1.08
CA THR A 12 -10.40 -12.35 -0.37
C THR A 12 -9.87 -11.19 -1.21
N ASP A 13 -9.56 -10.05 -0.60
CA ASP A 13 -8.99 -8.89 -1.28
C ASP A 13 -7.48 -9.11 -1.55
N ASN A 14 -7.05 -8.90 -2.79
CA ASN A 14 -5.65 -9.11 -3.17
C ASN A 14 -4.68 -8.21 -2.38
N ALA A 15 -5.07 -6.98 -2.03
CA ALA A 15 -4.25 -6.13 -1.18
C ALA A 15 -4.21 -6.63 0.26
N GLY A 16 -5.33 -7.12 0.80
CA GLY A 16 -5.40 -7.74 2.14
C GLY A 16 -4.50 -8.96 2.27
N ILE A 17 -4.52 -9.86 1.28
CA ILE A 17 -3.63 -11.03 1.22
C ILE A 17 -2.17 -10.59 1.11
N GLU A 18 -1.85 -9.66 0.20
CA GLU A 18 -0.48 -9.17 0.02
C GLU A 18 0.11 -8.57 1.31
N ARG A 19 -0.69 -7.77 2.05
CA ARG A 19 -0.27 -7.19 3.33
C ARG A 19 -0.12 -8.24 4.42
N SER A 20 -1.01 -9.25 4.44
CA SER A 20 -0.87 -10.39 5.36
C SER A 20 0.43 -11.15 5.12
N LEU A 21 0.76 -11.44 3.86
CA LEU A 21 2.02 -12.07 3.50
C LEU A 21 3.23 -11.17 3.83
N ARG A 22 3.12 -9.85 3.64
CA ARG A 22 4.19 -8.90 4.03
C ARG A 22 4.46 -8.96 5.53
N PHE A 23 3.40 -9.05 6.33
CA PHE A 23 3.50 -9.18 7.78
C PHE A 23 4.17 -10.50 8.18
N VAL A 24 3.74 -11.63 7.57
CA VAL A 24 4.37 -12.94 7.81
C VAL A 24 5.85 -12.93 7.39
N GLN A 25 6.19 -12.34 6.25
CA GLN A 25 7.58 -12.18 5.79
C GLN A 25 8.42 -11.39 6.81
N ALA A 26 7.86 -10.34 7.39
CA ALA A 26 8.53 -9.52 8.40
C ALA A 26 8.75 -10.30 9.70
N LEU A 27 7.75 -11.07 10.16
CA LEU A 27 7.87 -11.95 11.33
C LEU A 27 8.93 -13.03 11.12
N VAL A 28 8.92 -13.71 9.97
CA VAL A 28 9.94 -14.70 9.60
C VAL A 28 11.33 -14.09 9.61
N SER A 29 11.46 -12.85 9.12
CA SER A 29 12.73 -12.10 9.14
C SER A 29 13.19 -11.77 10.57
N LEU A 30 12.24 -11.42 11.45
CA LEU A 30 12.51 -11.16 12.85
C LEU A 30 12.98 -12.43 13.56
N PHE A 31 12.32 -13.57 13.33
CA PHE A 31 12.73 -14.88 13.86
C PHE A 31 14.07 -15.38 13.31
N ALA A 32 14.40 -15.06 12.06
CA ALA A 32 15.70 -15.40 11.49
C ALA A 32 16.84 -14.58 12.16
N THR A 33 16.53 -13.35 12.58
CA THR A 33 17.51 -12.41 13.13
C THR A 33 17.69 -12.59 14.64
N TYR A 34 16.60 -12.73 15.38
CA TYR A 34 16.67 -13.12 16.77
C TYR A 34 17.22 -14.55 16.81
N ARG A 35 18.30 -14.76 17.57
CA ARG A 35 18.83 -16.09 17.85
C ARG A 35 17.88 -16.87 18.76
N PHE A 36 16.61 -17.02 18.36
CA PHE A 36 15.61 -17.81 19.08
C PHE A 36 16.11 -19.26 19.23
N SER A 37 16.88 -19.76 18.25
CA SER A 37 17.60 -21.02 18.34
C SER A 37 18.70 -21.05 19.42
N ALA A 38 19.43 -19.95 19.65
CA ALA A 38 20.42 -19.88 20.72
C ALA A 38 19.78 -19.70 22.11
N ALA A 39 18.70 -18.92 22.20
CA ALA A 39 17.93 -18.76 23.43
C ALA A 39 17.18 -20.05 23.81
N ALA A 40 16.64 -20.78 22.83
CA ALA A 40 16.00 -22.08 23.03
C ALA A 40 17.01 -23.19 23.39
N ALA A 41 18.25 -23.12 22.85
CA ALA A 41 19.33 -24.03 23.26
C ALA A 41 19.77 -23.83 24.73
N LEU A 42 19.51 -22.65 25.32
CA LEU A 42 19.75 -22.36 26.74
C LEU A 42 18.59 -22.79 27.65
N LEU A 43 17.43 -23.14 27.10
CA LEU A 43 16.28 -23.66 27.85
C LEU A 43 16.34 -25.20 27.84
N PRO A 44 16.66 -25.86 28.98
CA PRO A 44 16.85 -27.32 29.04
C PRO A 44 15.55 -28.14 28.85
N LEU A 45 14.43 -27.49 28.51
CA LEU A 45 13.09 -28.06 28.70
C LEU A 45 12.48 -28.74 27.46
N THR A 46 13.12 -28.73 26.30
CA THR A 46 12.48 -29.31 25.10
C THR A 46 13.48 -29.92 24.12
N SER A 47 13.32 -31.22 23.86
CA SER A 47 13.96 -31.97 22.77
C SER A 47 13.34 -31.61 21.41
N THR A 48 13.20 -30.31 21.13
CA THR A 48 12.59 -29.80 19.89
C THR A 48 13.70 -29.42 18.93
N LYS A 49 13.77 -30.10 17.78
CA LYS A 49 14.64 -29.72 16.66
C LYS A 49 14.19 -28.36 16.13
N PHE A 50 14.79 -27.28 16.61
CA PHE A 50 14.54 -25.96 16.04
C PHE A 50 15.20 -25.85 14.67
N PRO A 51 14.48 -25.37 13.64
CA PRO A 51 15.04 -25.21 12.31
C PRO A 51 16.17 -24.14 12.32
N PRO A 52 17.18 -24.29 11.45
CA PRO A 52 18.25 -23.31 11.34
C PRO A 52 17.74 -21.97 10.77
N SER A 53 18.50 -20.90 11.01
CA SER A 53 18.20 -19.56 10.49
C SER A 53 18.11 -19.51 8.96
N THR A 54 18.83 -20.39 8.26
CA THR A 54 18.79 -20.52 6.80
C THR A 54 17.41 -20.91 6.28
N SER A 55 16.70 -21.82 6.96
CA SER A 55 15.34 -22.22 6.57
C SER A 55 14.34 -21.07 6.66
N PHE A 56 14.50 -20.19 7.65
CA PHE A 56 13.68 -18.98 7.74
C PHE A 56 13.99 -17.98 6.63
N LEU A 57 15.26 -17.87 6.22
CA LEU A 57 15.66 -17.01 5.11
C LEU A 57 15.11 -17.53 3.76
N GLU A 58 15.14 -18.83 3.53
CA GLU A 58 14.51 -19.47 2.36
C GLU A 58 13.00 -19.25 2.37
N LEU A 59 12.34 -19.44 3.51
CA LEU A 59 10.90 -19.18 3.64
C LEU A 59 10.57 -17.71 3.35
N ARG A 60 11.37 -16.77 3.87
CA ARG A 60 11.25 -15.34 3.56
C ARG A 60 11.33 -15.09 2.06
N ALA A 61 12.30 -15.70 1.37
CA ALA A 61 12.46 -15.55 -0.08
C ALA A 61 11.23 -16.07 -0.84
N LYS A 62 10.72 -17.25 -0.49
CA LYS A 62 9.51 -17.83 -1.10
C LYS A 62 8.25 -16.97 -0.88
N ILE A 63 8.08 -16.42 0.33
CA ILE A 63 6.97 -15.49 0.61
C ILE A 63 7.12 -14.21 -0.22
N ASN A 64 8.34 -13.69 -0.36
CA ASN A 64 8.60 -12.50 -1.17
C ASN A 64 8.24 -12.71 -2.65
N VAL A 65 8.62 -13.85 -3.23
CA VAL A 65 8.23 -14.24 -4.60
C VAL A 65 6.70 -14.32 -4.73
N THR A 66 6.04 -14.97 -3.76
CA THR A 66 4.56 -15.07 -3.75
C THR A 66 3.90 -13.69 -3.74
N ARG A 67 4.40 -12.75 -2.93
CA ARG A 67 3.88 -11.36 -2.90
C ARG A 67 4.12 -10.59 -4.19
N ARG A 68 5.23 -10.87 -4.90
CA ARG A 68 5.48 -10.29 -6.22
C ARG A 68 4.47 -10.81 -7.24
N LEU A 69 4.18 -12.11 -7.21
CA LEU A 69 3.16 -12.71 -8.07
C LEU A 69 1.78 -12.08 -7.89
N LEU A 70 1.34 -11.82 -6.65
CA LEU A 70 0.08 -11.12 -6.37
C LEU A 70 0.02 -9.69 -6.95
N ARG A 71 1.17 -9.06 -7.19
CA ARG A 71 1.29 -7.70 -7.71
C ARG A 71 1.72 -7.66 -9.18
N PHE A 72 1.80 -8.81 -9.86
CA PHE A 72 2.43 -8.96 -11.18
C PHE A 72 1.94 -7.97 -12.25
N VAL A 73 0.66 -7.60 -12.25
CA VAL A 73 0.12 -6.62 -13.22
C VAL A 73 -0.17 -5.24 -12.62
N ARG A 74 0.02 -5.06 -11.30
CA ARG A 74 -0.36 -3.82 -10.60
C ARG A 74 0.49 -2.62 -10.98
N PHE A 75 1.63 -2.84 -11.65
CA PHE A 75 2.42 -1.76 -12.20
C PHE A 75 1.64 -0.96 -13.27
N LEU A 76 0.73 -1.61 -14.00
CA LEU A 76 -0.14 -0.96 -14.97
C LEU A 76 -1.10 0.02 -14.29
N GLU A 77 -1.64 -0.34 -13.11
CA GLU A 77 -2.46 0.57 -12.31
C GLU A 77 -1.68 1.83 -11.95
N GLN A 78 -0.39 1.71 -11.60
CA GLN A 78 0.44 2.88 -11.27
C GLN A 78 0.69 3.76 -12.49
N PHE A 79 0.93 3.17 -13.66
CA PHE A 79 1.08 3.94 -14.89
C PHE A 79 -0.22 4.63 -15.30
N GLN A 80 -1.37 3.96 -15.18
CA GLN A 80 -2.68 4.55 -15.44
C GLN A 80 -2.94 5.75 -14.52
N LEU A 81 -2.71 5.60 -13.21
CA LEU A 81 -2.87 6.71 -12.26
C LEU A 81 -1.95 7.90 -12.58
N GLY A 82 -0.72 7.65 -13.02
CA GLY A 82 0.19 8.70 -13.49
C GLY A 82 -0.30 9.36 -14.77
N TRP A 83 -0.82 8.58 -15.72
CA TRP A 83 -1.37 9.08 -16.98
C TRP A 83 -2.61 9.94 -16.77
N ASP A 84 -3.53 9.51 -15.91
CA ASP A 84 -4.76 10.24 -15.61
C ASP A 84 -4.45 11.63 -15.04
N LEU A 85 -3.50 11.71 -14.10
CA LEU A 85 -3.01 12.97 -13.54
C LEU A 85 -2.34 13.85 -14.60
N TYR A 86 -1.52 13.26 -15.46
CA TYR A 86 -0.86 13.99 -16.54
C TYR A 86 -1.84 14.53 -17.58
N SER A 87 -2.89 13.75 -17.90
CA SER A 87 -3.92 14.11 -18.86
C SER A 87 -4.90 15.17 -18.34
N SER A 88 -4.95 15.36 -17.02
CA SER A 88 -5.66 16.48 -16.42
C SER A 88 -4.94 17.78 -16.82
N GLN A 89 -5.63 18.67 -17.53
CA GLN A 89 -5.05 19.80 -18.28
C GLN A 89 -4.32 20.87 -17.42
N VAL A 90 -4.22 20.66 -16.10
CA VAL A 90 -3.57 21.57 -15.14
C VAL A 90 -2.31 20.89 -14.58
N LEU A 91 -1.17 21.16 -15.21
CA LEU A 91 0.14 20.64 -14.79
C LEU A 91 0.82 21.58 -13.80
N ASP A 92 0.37 21.55 -12.55
CA ASP A 92 1.09 22.16 -11.45
C ASP A 92 2.32 21.31 -11.07
N PHE A 93 3.34 21.93 -10.46
CA PHE A 93 4.57 21.22 -10.03
C PHE A 93 4.26 20.03 -9.11
N GLU A 94 3.26 20.17 -8.26
CA GLU A 94 2.79 19.11 -7.36
C GLU A 94 2.18 17.93 -8.09
N THR A 95 1.35 18.20 -9.11
CA THR A 95 0.77 17.18 -9.98
C THR A 95 1.89 16.48 -10.76
N LEU A 96 2.87 17.23 -11.28
CA LEU A 96 4.03 16.65 -11.96
C LEU A 96 4.83 15.73 -11.04
N LEU A 97 5.02 16.13 -9.79
CA LEU A 97 5.71 15.30 -8.81
C LEU A 97 4.92 14.02 -8.50
N ASP A 98 3.59 14.08 -8.42
CA ASP A 98 2.74 12.90 -8.29
C ASP A 98 2.84 11.98 -9.51
N VAL A 99 2.79 12.53 -10.73
CA VAL A 99 2.98 11.79 -11.99
C VAL A 99 4.32 11.07 -11.99
N LEU A 100 5.40 11.75 -11.59
CA LEU A 100 6.73 11.17 -11.50
C LEU A 100 6.78 10.04 -10.45
N GLY A 101 6.21 10.27 -9.27
CA GLY A 101 6.13 9.25 -8.22
C GLY A 101 5.38 7.99 -8.67
N LYS A 102 4.23 8.16 -9.34
CA LYS A 102 3.44 7.05 -9.91
C LYS A 102 4.19 6.31 -11.01
N THR A 103 4.89 7.05 -11.88
CA THR A 103 5.73 6.46 -12.93
C THR A 103 6.88 5.65 -12.34
N CYS A 104 7.56 6.15 -11.30
CA CYS A 104 8.61 5.40 -10.60
C CYS A 104 8.07 4.13 -9.92
N LEU A 105 6.88 4.18 -9.30
CA LEU A 105 6.23 2.96 -8.77
C LEU A 105 5.86 1.96 -9.87
N GLY A 106 5.41 2.45 -11.03
CA GLY A 106 5.16 1.64 -12.21
C GLY A 106 6.44 0.95 -12.71
N LEU A 107 7.54 1.70 -12.85
CA LEU A 107 8.83 1.14 -13.26
C LEU A 107 9.36 0.11 -12.25
N TYR A 108 9.23 0.37 -10.95
CA TYR A 108 9.56 -0.61 -9.91
C TYR A 108 8.76 -1.91 -10.08
N GLY A 109 7.43 -1.82 -10.22
CA GLY A 109 6.58 -2.99 -10.38
C GLY A 109 6.84 -3.74 -11.68
N MET A 110 7.10 -3.02 -12.78
CA MET A 110 7.46 -3.60 -14.08
C MET A 110 8.76 -4.40 -13.98
N LEU A 111 9.80 -3.84 -13.38
CA LEU A 111 11.07 -4.53 -13.19
C LEU A 111 10.94 -5.76 -12.28
N GLU A 112 10.19 -5.67 -11.17
CA GLU A 112 9.91 -6.85 -10.33
C GLU A 112 9.14 -7.94 -11.08
N SER A 113 8.29 -7.57 -12.04
CA SER A 113 7.48 -8.51 -12.81
C SER A 113 8.31 -9.22 -13.87
N VAL A 114 9.20 -8.49 -14.56
CA VAL A 114 10.11 -9.06 -15.55
C VAL A 114 11.14 -10.00 -14.90
N THR A 115 11.64 -9.66 -13.71
CA THR A 115 12.59 -10.52 -12.97
C THR A 115 11.92 -11.68 -12.22
N LEU A 116 10.58 -11.73 -12.15
CA LEU A 116 9.86 -12.75 -11.39
C LEU A 116 10.10 -14.16 -11.94
N LEU A 117 10.20 -14.30 -13.27
CA LEU A 117 10.39 -15.61 -13.92
C LEU A 117 11.75 -16.20 -13.55
N ASP A 118 12.81 -15.39 -13.58
CA ASP A 118 14.17 -15.80 -13.20
C ASP A 118 14.25 -16.18 -11.70
N LEU A 119 13.45 -15.52 -10.85
CA LEU A 119 13.36 -15.80 -9.41
C LEU A 119 12.55 -17.06 -9.06
N LEU A 120 11.80 -17.62 -10.02
CA LEU A 120 11.05 -18.87 -9.80
C LEU A 120 11.96 -20.11 -9.89
N GLU A 121 13.22 -19.93 -10.30
CA GLU A 121 14.25 -20.97 -10.37
C GLU A 121 13.84 -22.20 -11.21
N VAL A 122 12.97 -22.02 -12.20
CA VAL A 122 12.58 -23.10 -13.12
C VAL A 122 13.76 -23.42 -14.02
N ASP A 123 14.19 -24.68 -14.01
CA ASP A 123 15.28 -25.17 -14.86
C ASP A 123 14.98 -24.85 -16.34
N HIS A 124 15.97 -24.27 -17.04
CA HIS A 124 15.91 -23.79 -18.43
C HIS A 124 15.11 -22.50 -18.71
N LEU A 125 14.48 -21.85 -17.72
CA LEU A 125 13.72 -20.60 -17.88
C LEU A 125 14.41 -19.35 -17.30
N LYS A 126 15.74 -19.34 -17.21
CA LYS A 126 16.54 -18.17 -16.79
C LYS A 126 16.75 -17.23 -17.99
N ILE A 127 15.90 -16.23 -18.13
CA ILE A 127 15.87 -15.32 -19.29
C ILE A 127 17.04 -14.34 -19.25
N PHE A 128 17.33 -13.77 -18.08
CA PHE A 128 18.36 -12.75 -17.88
C PHE A 128 19.61 -13.31 -17.20
N GLY A 129 19.44 -14.38 -16.43
CA GLY A 129 20.51 -14.94 -15.60
C GLY A 129 20.63 -14.22 -14.26
N ALA A 130 21.45 -14.78 -13.35
CA ALA A 130 21.52 -14.32 -11.95
C ALA A 130 22.04 -12.88 -11.84
N GLU A 131 23.16 -12.56 -12.49
CA GLU A 131 23.79 -11.23 -12.41
C GLU A 131 22.88 -10.12 -12.94
N GLN A 132 22.26 -10.33 -14.11
CA GLN A 132 21.37 -9.35 -14.70
C GLN A 132 20.06 -9.20 -13.91
N THR A 133 19.54 -10.30 -13.35
CA THR A 133 18.37 -10.28 -12.45
C THR A 133 18.65 -9.46 -11.19
N ASP A 134 19.84 -9.61 -10.61
CA ASP A 134 20.26 -8.82 -9.45
C ASP A 134 20.42 -7.34 -9.80
N ASN A 135 21.00 -7.01 -10.95
CA ASN A 135 21.10 -5.63 -11.44
C ASN A 135 19.72 -4.99 -11.65
N LEU A 136 18.77 -5.70 -12.27
CA LEU A 136 17.40 -5.21 -12.46
C LEU A 136 16.67 -5.07 -11.12
N ASN A 137 16.84 -6.02 -10.20
CA ASN A 137 16.28 -5.92 -8.85
C ASN A 137 16.83 -4.70 -8.10
N TYR A 138 18.12 -4.42 -8.22
CA TYR A 138 18.75 -3.22 -7.66
C TYR A 138 18.11 -1.94 -8.23
N GLN A 139 17.98 -1.84 -9.56
CA GLN A 139 17.32 -0.71 -10.21
C GLN A 139 15.86 -0.55 -9.77
N ALA A 140 15.13 -1.67 -9.60
CA ALA A 140 13.77 -1.65 -9.09
C ALA A 140 13.72 -1.03 -7.69
N GLN A 141 14.65 -1.39 -6.79
CA GLN A 141 14.73 -0.78 -5.45
C GLN A 141 15.02 0.72 -5.50
N VAL A 142 15.86 1.18 -6.44
CA VAL A 142 16.14 2.61 -6.64
C VAL A 142 14.87 3.36 -7.05
N PHE A 143 14.10 2.85 -8.02
CA PHE A 143 12.84 3.47 -8.43
C PHE A 143 11.82 3.50 -7.29
N TRP A 144 11.74 2.42 -6.51
CA TRP A 144 10.86 2.38 -5.33
C TRP A 144 11.27 3.42 -4.29
N LEU A 145 12.56 3.57 -4.01
CA LEU A 145 13.09 4.58 -3.09
C LEU A 145 12.73 5.99 -3.53
N ILE A 146 12.95 6.32 -4.81
CA ILE A 146 12.62 7.64 -5.38
C ILE A 146 11.13 7.94 -5.21
N ALA A 147 10.27 6.98 -5.53
CA ALA A 147 8.83 7.13 -5.36
C ALA A 147 8.42 7.38 -3.91
N LEU A 148 9.03 6.68 -2.95
CA LEU A 148 8.75 6.88 -1.52
C LEU A 148 9.20 8.27 -1.05
N CYS A 149 10.38 8.74 -1.49
CA CYS A 149 10.85 10.10 -1.18
C CYS A 149 9.90 11.17 -1.71
N ILE A 150 9.40 10.99 -2.94
CA ILE A 150 8.38 11.85 -3.54
C ILE A 150 7.09 11.83 -2.68
N SER A 151 6.59 10.64 -2.36
CA SER A 151 5.37 10.50 -1.54
C SER A 151 5.52 11.11 -0.15
N LEU A 152 6.71 11.00 0.45
CA LEU A 152 7.03 11.60 1.74
C LEU A 152 6.97 13.13 1.66
N PHE A 153 7.59 13.70 0.61
CA PHE A 153 7.58 15.14 0.38
C PHE A 153 6.16 15.68 0.16
N ARG A 154 5.36 15.00 -0.66
CA ARG A 154 3.94 15.32 -0.89
C ARG A 154 3.12 15.30 0.39
N SER A 155 3.24 14.22 1.16
CA SER A 155 2.51 14.07 2.43
C SER A 155 2.94 15.12 3.47
N SER A 156 4.22 15.50 3.46
CA SER A 156 4.76 16.55 4.34
C SER A 156 4.18 17.92 3.99
N ILE A 157 4.16 18.29 2.69
CA ILE A 157 3.56 19.56 2.24
C ILE A 157 2.08 19.61 2.62
N ALA A 158 1.33 18.54 2.38
CA ALA A 158 -0.09 18.45 2.74
C ALA A 158 -0.29 18.67 4.25
N LEU A 159 0.52 18.02 5.08
CA LEU A 159 0.48 18.19 6.54
C LEU A 159 0.80 19.63 6.96
N LEU A 160 1.84 20.25 6.38
CA LEU A 160 2.21 21.65 6.65
C LEU A 160 1.07 22.62 6.31
N ARG A 161 0.33 22.37 5.22
CA ARG A 161 -0.83 23.19 4.86
C ARG A 161 -1.99 23.02 5.83
N CYS A 162 -2.25 21.81 6.29
CA CYS A 162 -3.27 21.55 7.30
C CYS A 162 -2.92 22.24 8.64
N LEU A 163 -1.64 22.25 9.01
CA LEU A 163 -1.13 22.94 10.21
C LEU A 163 -1.19 24.47 10.08
N GLY A 164 -0.84 25.01 8.91
CA GLY A 164 -0.86 26.45 8.64
C GLY A 164 -2.26 27.04 8.49
N LYS A 165 -3.24 26.24 8.06
CA LYS A 165 -4.66 26.59 8.03
C LYS A 165 -5.31 26.25 9.38
N GLN A 166 -4.86 26.86 10.49
CA GLN A 166 -5.68 26.84 11.70
C GLN A 166 -6.95 27.67 11.46
N PRO A 167 -8.16 27.12 11.68
CA PRO A 167 -9.36 27.92 11.68
C PRO A 167 -9.30 28.89 12.87
N ALA A 168 -9.60 30.17 12.62
CA ALA A 168 -9.91 31.11 13.69
C ALA A 168 -10.94 30.47 14.65
N PRO A 169 -10.84 30.72 15.97
CA PRO A 169 -11.70 30.06 16.94
C PRO A 169 -13.16 30.36 16.61
N HIS A 170 -13.88 29.34 16.16
CA HIS A 170 -15.33 29.39 16.14
C HIS A 170 -15.80 29.45 17.59
N ALA A 171 -16.23 30.64 17.99
CA ALA A 171 -16.98 30.85 19.23
C ALA A 171 -18.15 29.87 19.28
N SER A 172 -18.14 29.02 20.30
CA SER A 172 -19.30 28.27 20.74
C SER A 172 -20.34 29.24 21.29
N SER A 173 -21.56 29.25 20.75
CA SER A 173 -22.77 29.18 21.58
C SER A 173 -24.01 28.99 20.71
N ASN A 174 -24.76 27.96 21.05
CA ASN A 174 -26.11 27.68 20.61
C ASN A 174 -27.03 28.90 20.75
N HIS A 175 -27.88 29.15 19.75
CA HIS A 175 -29.24 29.59 20.01
C HIS A 175 -30.20 28.93 19.02
N ASN A 176 -31.05 28.05 19.55
CA ASN A 176 -32.26 27.54 18.92
C ASN A 176 -33.20 28.72 18.65
N SER A 177 -33.65 28.90 17.41
CA SER A 177 -34.94 29.53 17.11
C SER A 177 -35.54 28.87 15.88
N LYS A 178 -36.63 28.14 16.10
CA LYS A 178 -37.58 27.71 15.07
C LYS A 178 -38.18 28.96 14.42
N GLU A 179 -38.29 28.97 13.09
CA GLU A 179 -39.49 29.47 12.44
C GLU A 179 -39.68 28.81 11.07
N ASN A 180 -40.85 28.18 10.91
CA ASN A 180 -41.38 27.65 9.66
C ASN A 180 -41.88 28.82 8.81
N ILE A 181 -41.52 28.89 7.52
CA ILE A 181 -42.44 29.35 6.46
C ILE A 181 -42.23 28.51 5.20
N SER A 182 -43.30 27.84 4.83
CA SER A 182 -43.58 27.09 3.60
C SER A 182 -43.57 27.96 2.33
N SER A 183 -43.13 27.40 1.20
CA SER A 183 -43.75 27.66 -0.10
C SER A 183 -43.49 26.48 -1.05
N GLU A 184 -44.59 25.96 -1.56
CA GLU A 184 -44.73 24.83 -2.48
C GLU A 184 -44.31 25.14 -3.92
N ASN A 185 -44.24 24.02 -4.67
CA ASN A 185 -44.70 23.82 -6.05
C ASN A 185 -43.69 23.99 -7.20
N SER A 186 -43.30 22.87 -7.81
CA SER A 186 -44.00 22.38 -9.03
C SER A 186 -43.41 21.03 -9.52
N GLU A 187 -44.31 20.05 -9.68
CA GLU A 187 -44.14 18.71 -10.26
C GLU A 187 -44.07 18.74 -11.82
N HIS A 188 -43.42 17.75 -12.45
CA HIS A 188 -44.00 16.74 -13.40
C HIS A 188 -42.92 15.99 -14.22
N GLN A 189 -42.81 14.65 -14.06
CA GLN A 189 -43.12 13.54 -15.02
C GLN A 189 -42.15 13.31 -16.20
N LYS A 190 -41.94 12.10 -16.77
CA LYS A 190 -42.09 10.65 -16.47
C LYS A 190 -41.71 9.87 -17.75
N GLY A 191 -41.08 8.69 -17.61
CA GLY A 191 -41.10 7.55 -18.57
C GLY A 191 -40.03 7.56 -19.68
N ASP A 192 -39.50 6.46 -20.21
CA ASP A 192 -39.61 5.01 -20.00
C ASP A 192 -38.38 4.36 -20.69
N GLY A 193 -37.98 3.15 -20.28
CA GLY A 193 -36.88 2.35 -20.90
C GLY A 193 -37.25 1.73 -22.27
N PRO A 194 -36.45 0.80 -22.88
CA PRO A 194 -35.86 -0.34 -22.17
C PRO A 194 -34.49 -0.90 -22.68
N LEU A 195 -33.95 -1.83 -21.88
CA LEU A 195 -33.12 -3.03 -22.18
C LEU A 195 -31.97 -2.97 -23.19
N ARG A 196 -30.73 -3.17 -22.69
CA ARG A 196 -29.73 -4.06 -23.32
C ARG A 196 -28.85 -4.75 -22.27
N GLU A 197 -28.57 -6.00 -22.59
CA GLU A 197 -28.00 -7.09 -21.80
C GLU A 197 -26.47 -7.22 -22.00
N ASN A 198 -25.80 -7.81 -21.02
CA ASN A 198 -24.48 -8.47 -21.04
C ASN A 198 -23.18 -7.65 -20.92
N GLY A 199 -22.38 -8.02 -19.90
CA GLY A 199 -20.97 -7.67 -19.75
C GLY A 199 -20.48 -7.69 -18.30
N ASP A 200 -20.52 -8.85 -17.64
CA ASP A 200 -19.87 -9.08 -16.33
C ASP A 200 -18.35 -8.88 -16.45
N GLY A 201 -17.85 -7.94 -15.68
CA GLY A 201 -16.46 -7.50 -15.67
C GLY A 201 -16.18 -6.78 -14.35
N SER A 202 -16.11 -7.55 -13.26
CA SER A 202 -15.67 -7.07 -11.95
C SER A 202 -14.21 -6.58 -11.99
N GLY A 203 -14.04 -5.32 -12.38
CA GLY A 203 -12.89 -4.49 -12.07
C GLY A 203 -13.28 -3.51 -10.99
N ASP A 204 -13.25 -3.94 -9.73
CA ASP A 204 -13.48 -3.05 -8.59
C ASP A 204 -12.29 -2.08 -8.46
N GLN A 205 -12.63 -0.83 -8.74
CA GLN A 205 -11.78 0.33 -8.74
C GLN A 205 -11.24 0.57 -7.34
N VAL A 206 -9.95 0.31 -7.14
CA VAL A 206 -9.26 0.86 -5.96
C VAL A 206 -9.15 2.35 -6.18
N ALA A 207 -10.05 3.08 -5.51
CA ALA A 207 -10.01 4.52 -5.33
C ALA A 207 -8.64 4.96 -4.79
N SER A 208 -7.74 5.28 -5.71
CA SER A 208 -6.75 6.32 -5.48
C SER A 208 -7.51 7.62 -5.66
N GLN A 209 -8.01 8.18 -4.56
CA GLN A 209 -8.46 9.57 -4.54
C GLN A 209 -7.31 10.44 -5.03
N SER A 210 -7.40 10.91 -6.27
CA SER A 210 -6.80 12.17 -6.71
C SER A 210 -7.38 12.53 -8.07
N GLY A 211 -8.25 13.55 -8.09
CA GLY A 211 -8.88 14.05 -9.30
C GLY A 211 -10.22 14.71 -9.01
N ALA A 212 -10.17 16.02 -8.69
CA ALA A 212 -11.28 16.96 -8.49
C ALA A 212 -12.06 16.89 -7.15
N THR A 213 -11.84 17.95 -6.35
CA THR A 213 -12.39 18.25 -5.01
C THR A 213 -11.66 17.54 -3.87
N GLU A 214 -10.72 18.23 -3.22
CA GLU A 214 -9.99 17.71 -2.05
C GLU A 214 -10.96 17.18 -0.98
N PRO A 215 -10.99 15.87 -0.70
CA PRO A 215 -11.51 15.42 0.58
C PRO A 215 -10.50 15.92 1.62
N LYS A 216 -10.95 16.69 2.61
CA LYS A 216 -10.11 17.06 3.76
C LYS A 216 -9.63 15.78 4.44
N GLU A 217 -8.47 15.26 4.05
CA GLU A 217 -7.82 14.16 4.75
C GLU A 217 -7.60 14.60 6.20
N ALA A 218 -7.99 13.75 7.14
CA ALA A 218 -7.82 14.07 8.55
C ALA A 218 -6.32 14.13 8.87
N VAL A 219 -5.88 15.14 9.62
CA VAL A 219 -4.49 15.23 10.13
C VAL A 219 -3.95 13.89 10.67
N PRO A 220 -4.69 13.08 11.46
CA PRO A 220 -4.18 11.78 11.91
C PRO A 220 -3.90 10.78 10.77
N SER A 221 -4.68 10.75 9.69
CA SER A 221 -4.41 9.85 8.57
C SER A 221 -3.17 10.27 7.79
N LEU A 222 -2.93 11.58 7.65
CA LEU A 222 -1.70 12.12 7.06
C LEU A 222 -0.46 11.74 7.87
N ILE A 223 -0.54 11.81 9.21
CA ILE A 223 0.56 11.41 10.10
C ILE A 223 0.87 9.92 9.95
N LEU A 224 -0.15 9.05 9.98
CA LEU A 224 0.04 7.61 9.81
C LEU A 224 0.65 7.27 8.44
N LYS A 225 0.21 7.94 7.37
CA LYS A 225 0.80 7.83 6.03
C LYS A 225 2.26 8.24 5.99
N LEU A 226 2.63 9.30 6.70
CA LEU A 226 4.01 9.77 6.81
C LEU A 226 4.88 8.75 7.55
N VAL A 227 4.39 8.22 8.68
CA VAL A 227 5.07 7.17 9.46
C VAL A 227 5.27 5.92 8.61
N ALA A 228 4.23 5.43 7.95
CA ALA A 228 4.31 4.25 7.09
C ALA A 228 5.31 4.44 5.95
N THR A 229 5.25 5.58 5.25
CA THR A 229 6.18 5.93 4.16
C THR A 229 7.62 6.00 4.67
N THR A 230 7.85 6.63 5.82
CA THR A 230 9.19 6.76 6.42
C THR A 230 9.76 5.39 6.78
N MET A 231 8.97 4.52 7.39
CA MET A 231 9.37 3.15 7.71
C MET A 231 9.66 2.35 6.44
N ASP A 232 8.85 2.52 5.40
CA ASP A 232 9.05 1.82 4.13
C ASP A 232 10.30 2.29 3.36
N ILE A 233 10.79 3.52 3.57
CA ILE A 233 12.05 4.01 2.97
C ILE A 233 13.26 3.18 3.43
N LEU A 234 13.26 2.65 4.66
CA LEU A 234 14.38 1.87 5.18
C LEU A 234 14.65 0.61 4.34
N LEU A 235 13.60 0.01 3.76
CA LEU A 235 13.69 -1.25 3.04
C LEU A 235 14.50 -1.12 1.73
N PRO A 236 14.13 -0.25 0.78
CA PRO A 236 14.92 -0.05 -0.43
C PRO A 236 16.21 0.69 -0.14
N ALA A 237 16.27 1.59 0.86
CA ALA A 237 17.51 2.26 1.23
C ALA A 237 18.59 1.26 1.68
N ALA A 238 18.20 0.26 2.49
CA ALA A 238 19.12 -0.82 2.87
C ALA A 238 19.46 -1.74 1.69
N ALA A 239 18.49 -2.05 0.82
CA ALA A 239 18.72 -2.91 -0.35
C ALA A 239 19.64 -2.28 -1.40
N VAL A 240 19.61 -0.95 -1.55
CA VAL A 240 20.49 -0.18 -2.44
C VAL A 240 21.87 0.08 -1.81
N GLY A 241 22.04 -0.23 -0.52
CA GLY A 241 23.29 0.01 0.22
C GLY A 241 23.49 1.45 0.67
N LEU A 242 22.43 2.27 0.69
CA LEU A 242 22.51 3.65 1.17
C LEU A 242 22.65 3.73 2.69
N ILE A 243 22.11 2.74 3.41
CA ILE A 243 22.19 2.62 4.86
C ILE A 243 22.58 1.20 5.27
N GLU A 244 23.53 1.07 6.18
CA GLU A 244 23.83 -0.20 6.84
C GLU A 244 22.99 -0.30 8.12
N THR A 245 21.91 -1.07 8.06
CA THR A 245 21.02 -1.26 9.21
C THR A 245 20.87 -2.73 9.55
N HIS A 246 20.71 -3.00 10.85
CA HIS A 246 20.53 -4.37 11.31
C HIS A 246 19.23 -4.98 10.76
N PRO A 247 19.21 -6.24 10.30
CA PRO A 247 18.03 -6.86 9.69
C PRO A 247 16.76 -6.83 10.57
N ALA A 248 16.92 -6.83 11.90
CA ALA A 248 15.79 -6.73 12.83
C ALA A 248 15.09 -5.36 12.75
N VAL A 249 15.82 -4.28 12.50
CA VAL A 249 15.25 -2.93 12.37
C VAL A 249 14.41 -2.84 11.09
N ILE A 250 14.91 -3.42 9.99
CA ILE A 250 14.16 -3.51 8.73
C ILE A 250 12.88 -4.33 8.92
N ALA A 251 12.97 -5.47 9.62
CA ALA A 251 11.82 -6.30 9.92
C ALA A 251 10.79 -5.55 10.79
N LEU A 252 11.22 -4.81 11.80
CA LEU A 252 10.34 -4.02 12.66
C LEU A 252 9.68 -2.87 11.89
N ALA A 253 10.44 -2.14 11.07
CA ALA A 253 9.91 -1.09 10.22
C ALA A 253 8.84 -1.65 9.27
N MET A 254 9.11 -2.80 8.65
CA MET A 254 8.16 -3.51 7.79
C MET A 254 6.90 -3.95 8.56
N ILE A 255 7.01 -4.41 9.81
CA ILE A 255 5.85 -4.76 10.65
C ILE A 255 4.96 -3.54 10.89
N ILE A 256 5.57 -2.41 11.31
CA ILE A 256 4.84 -1.19 11.63
C ILE A 256 4.14 -0.63 10.40
N SER A 257 4.85 -0.48 9.28
CA SER A 257 4.26 0.04 8.04
C SER A 257 3.16 -0.89 7.49
N THR A 258 3.33 -2.21 7.64
CA THR A 258 2.32 -3.19 7.23
C THR A 258 1.07 -3.11 8.10
N ALA A 259 1.21 -2.96 9.42
CA ALA A 259 0.05 -2.84 10.31
C ALA A 259 -0.78 -1.59 9.98
N ILE A 260 -0.12 -0.46 9.71
CA ILE A 260 -0.79 0.78 9.29
C ILE A 260 -1.52 0.57 7.96
N THR A 261 -0.82 0.08 6.94
CA THR A 261 -1.40 -0.10 5.59
C THR A 261 -2.44 -1.21 5.50
N ALA A 262 -2.34 -2.26 6.32
CA ALA A 262 -3.35 -3.30 6.43
C ALA A 262 -4.64 -2.78 7.07
N ASN A 263 -4.53 -1.87 8.06
CA ASN A 263 -5.68 -1.23 8.67
C ASN A 263 -6.45 -0.36 7.66
N ASP A 264 -5.76 0.31 6.74
CA ASP A 264 -6.41 1.08 5.67
C ASP A 264 -7.26 0.19 4.76
N VAL A 265 -6.73 -0.98 4.38
CA VAL A 265 -7.46 -1.99 3.59
C VAL A 265 -8.63 -2.55 4.40
N TRP A 266 -8.41 -2.86 5.68
CA TRP A 266 -9.46 -3.35 6.57
C TRP A 266 -10.64 -2.38 6.67
N VAL A 267 -10.36 -1.09 6.90
CA VAL A 267 -11.37 -0.03 6.97
C VAL A 267 -12.08 0.14 5.63
N ARG A 268 -11.36 0.06 4.50
CA ARG A 268 -11.95 0.10 3.15
C ARG A 268 -12.97 -1.02 2.94
N CYS A 269 -12.58 -2.27 3.20
CA CYS A 269 -13.49 -3.42 3.07
C CYS A 269 -14.73 -3.28 3.97
N GLY A 270 -14.56 -2.72 5.17
CA GLY A 270 -15.69 -2.44 6.07
C GLY A 270 -16.68 -1.42 5.50
N LYS A 271 -16.20 -0.36 4.85
CA LYS A 271 -17.04 0.66 4.22
C LYS A 271 -17.77 0.13 2.99
N GLU A 272 -17.09 -0.60 2.12
CA GLU A 272 -17.68 -1.21 0.91
C GLU A 272 -18.83 -2.17 1.26
N MET A 273 -18.69 -2.91 2.36
CA MET A 273 -19.76 -3.78 2.85
C MET A 273 -20.95 -3.03 3.45
N GLN A 274 -20.75 -1.82 4.00
CA GLN A 274 -21.85 -0.99 4.51
C GLN A 274 -22.63 -0.31 3.38
N SER A 275 -21.99 -0.11 2.23
CA SER A 275 -22.64 0.43 1.03
C SER A 275 -23.42 -0.60 0.20
N ARG A 276 -23.31 -1.90 0.53
CA ARG A 276 -24.04 -3.01 -0.11
C ARG A 276 -25.21 -3.45 0.76
#